data_AF-A0A7W7VAF8-F1
#
_entry.id   AF-A0A7W7VAF8-F1
#
_cell.length_a   1.000
_cell.length_b   1.000
_cell.length_c   1.000
_cell.angle_alpha   90.00
_cell.angle_beta   90.00
_cell.angle_gamma   90.00
#
_symmetry.space_group_name_H-M   'P 1'
#
loop_
_entity.id
_entity.type
_entity.pdbx_description
1 polymer ?
#
loop_
_entity_poly.entity_id
_entity_poly.type
_entity_poly.pdbx_seq_one_letter_code
_entity_poly.pdbx_strand_id
1 'polypeptide(L)'
;MKKLWWAVPVAVVGAVAVRRARPAHRADERAGDRWLTVTVNRPPTDVGSEGKLPPPLDDLAERIDVQIRPAPGDHGTELAARFKEPVPAASTSVPARLAGQDPRQELRRALRDAKSLLEAGEVLRPDAPPTTRPTPGGKLVEVFTRRSGGEGVL
;
A
#
# COMPACT_ATOMS: atom_id res chain seq x y z
N MET A 1 -23.92 -66.19 -3.37
CA MET A 1 -25.24 -66.05 -4.03
C MET A 1 -26.02 -64.92 -3.35
N LYS A 2 -26.81 -64.16 -4.14
CA LYS A 2 -27.65 -62.97 -3.80
C LYS A 2 -26.91 -61.63 -3.92
N LYS A 3 -26.91 -60.94 -5.06
CA LYS A 3 -27.97 -60.18 -5.80
C LYS A 3 -28.38 -58.87 -5.14
N LEU A 4 -28.00 -57.78 -5.83
CA LEU A 4 -28.80 -56.61 -6.21
C LEU A 4 -29.25 -55.69 -5.06
N TRP A 5 -28.87 -54.41 -5.13
CA TRP A 5 -29.80 -53.34 -5.50
C TRP A 5 -29.05 -52.06 -5.89
N TRP A 6 -29.58 -51.46 -6.94
CA TRP A 6 -29.10 -50.29 -7.67
C TRP A 6 -29.47 -49.05 -6.88
N ALA A 7 -28.49 -48.18 -6.62
CA ALA A 7 -28.74 -46.79 -6.24
C ALA A 7 -27.73 -45.93 -7.01
N VAL A 8 -28.24 -45.22 -8.01
CA VAL A 8 -27.54 -44.14 -8.71
C VAL A 8 -27.85 -42.86 -7.96
N PRO A 9 -26.83 -42.13 -7.48
CA PRO A 9 -26.97 -40.71 -7.27
C PRO A 9 -25.96 -39.94 -8.14
N VAL A 10 -26.55 -39.25 -9.12
CA VAL A 10 -26.30 -37.84 -9.44
C VAL A 10 -24.83 -37.41 -9.53
N ALA A 11 -24.35 -37.31 -10.76
CA ALA A 11 -23.12 -36.61 -11.10
C ALA A 11 -23.28 -35.10 -10.80
N VAL A 12 -22.67 -34.64 -9.70
CA VAL A 12 -22.44 -33.21 -9.48
C VAL A 12 -21.26 -32.81 -10.37
N VAL A 13 -21.55 -32.13 -11.48
CA VAL A 13 -20.54 -31.48 -12.31
C VAL A 13 -19.95 -30.32 -11.49
N GLY A 14 -18.87 -30.61 -10.77
CA GLY A 14 -18.07 -29.59 -10.11
C GLY A 14 -17.43 -28.70 -11.18
N ALA A 15 -17.96 -27.49 -11.34
CA ALA A 15 -17.27 -26.45 -12.09
C ALA A 15 -15.96 -26.15 -11.35
N VAL A 16 -14.85 -26.70 -11.85
CA VAL A 16 -13.50 -26.30 -11.44
C VAL A 16 -13.33 -24.89 -11.96
N ALA A 17 -13.67 -23.91 -11.13
CA ALA A 17 -13.20 -22.55 -11.30
C ALA A 17 -11.67 -22.64 -11.22
N VAL A 18 -11.01 -22.63 -12.38
CA VAL A 18 -9.58 -22.37 -12.48
C VAL A 18 -9.41 -20.94 -12.01
N ARG A 19 -9.29 -20.79 -10.69
CA ARG A 19 -8.80 -19.57 -10.06
C ARG A 19 -7.39 -19.45 -10.59
N ARG A 20 -7.22 -18.66 -11.65
CA ARG A 20 -5.93 -18.32 -12.22
C ARG A 20 -5.15 -17.73 -11.06
N ALA A 21 -4.33 -18.57 -10.46
CA ALA A 21 -3.46 -18.19 -9.37
C ALA A 21 -2.52 -17.16 -9.99
N ARG A 22 -2.84 -15.88 -9.81
CA ARG A 22 -1.80 -14.86 -9.77
C ARG A 22 -0.77 -15.43 -8.80
N PRO A 23 0.51 -15.53 -9.17
CA PRO A 23 1.51 -16.04 -8.24
C PRO A 23 1.32 -15.24 -6.96
N ALA A 24 0.90 -15.93 -5.90
CA ALA A 24 1.01 -15.41 -4.56
C ALA A 24 2.50 -15.23 -4.37
N HIS A 25 2.99 -14.06 -4.76
CA HIS A 25 4.36 -13.64 -4.60
C HIS A 25 4.66 -13.89 -3.13
N ARG A 26 5.48 -14.92 -2.87
CA ARG A 26 5.88 -15.45 -1.57
C ARG A 26 5.70 -14.37 -0.50
N ALA A 27 4.60 -14.46 0.24
CA ALA A 27 4.05 -13.33 0.97
C ALA A 27 4.87 -12.92 2.20
N ASP A 28 6.10 -13.42 2.37
CA ASP A 28 6.79 -13.31 3.66
C ASP A 28 8.32 -13.11 3.63
N GLU A 29 9.01 -13.08 2.48
CA GLU A 29 10.50 -13.04 2.51
C GLU A 29 11.19 -11.75 2.03
N ARG A 30 10.50 -10.80 1.39
CA ARG A 30 11.17 -9.58 0.85
C ARG A 30 10.32 -8.32 0.95
N ALA A 31 9.42 -8.26 1.92
CA ALA A 31 8.53 -7.11 2.08
C ALA A 31 9.33 -5.79 2.23
N GLY A 32 10.49 -5.80 2.88
CA GLY A 32 11.33 -4.61 3.10
C GLY A 32 11.96 -3.97 1.85
N ASP A 33 12.23 -4.74 0.79
CA ASP A 33 13.08 -4.32 -0.33
C ASP A 33 12.33 -4.04 -1.64
N ARG A 34 11.00 -4.19 -1.65
CA ARG A 34 10.20 -3.91 -2.85
C ARG A 34 9.99 -2.41 -3.06
N TRP A 35 10.08 -1.99 -4.31
CA TRP A 35 9.63 -0.68 -4.76
C TRP A 35 8.16 -0.44 -4.36
N LEU A 36 7.93 0.74 -3.82
CA LEU A 36 6.61 1.32 -3.55
C LEU A 36 6.37 2.39 -4.61
N THR A 37 5.28 2.27 -5.37
CA THR A 37 5.04 3.11 -6.55
C THR A 37 3.70 3.79 -6.43
N VAL A 38 3.64 5.07 -6.82
CA VAL A 38 2.41 5.81 -7.07
C VAL A 38 2.44 6.38 -8.48
N THR A 39 1.29 6.48 -9.13
CA THR A 39 1.15 7.18 -10.41
C THR A 39 0.68 8.60 -10.15
N VAL A 40 1.42 9.59 -10.64
CA VAL A 40 1.13 11.03 -10.52
C VAL A 40 0.65 11.54 -11.87
N ASN A 41 -0.49 12.22 -11.91
CA ASN A 41 -1.11 12.81 -13.09
C ASN A 41 -0.42 14.12 -13.49
N ARG A 42 0.90 14.04 -13.71
CA ARG A 42 1.80 15.12 -14.10
C ARG A 42 2.90 14.54 -15.00
N PRO A 43 3.47 15.33 -15.93
CA PRO A 43 4.62 14.89 -16.72
C PRO A 43 5.88 14.75 -15.84
N PRO A 44 6.87 13.94 -16.25
CA PRO A 44 8.06 13.66 -15.43
C PRO A 44 8.85 14.91 -15.01
N THR A 45 8.86 15.95 -15.85
CA THR A 45 9.51 17.25 -15.60
C THR A 45 8.92 17.99 -14.41
N ASP A 46 7.63 17.80 -14.15
CA ASP A 46 6.91 18.46 -13.05
C ASP A 46 7.04 17.65 -11.76
N VAL A 47 7.27 16.34 -11.85
CA VAL A 47 7.43 15.46 -10.68
C VAL A 47 8.84 15.54 -10.09
N GLY A 48 9.87 15.58 -10.94
CA GLY A 48 11.26 15.71 -10.55
C GLY A 48 11.85 17.03 -11.03
N SER A 49 11.43 18.14 -10.44
CA SER A 49 11.91 19.47 -10.84
C SER A 49 13.39 19.65 -10.49
N GLU A 50 14.22 19.90 -11.52
CA GLU A 50 15.65 20.23 -11.38
C GLU A 50 16.48 19.21 -10.58
N GLY A 51 16.12 17.92 -10.67
CA GLY A 51 16.81 16.85 -9.94
C GLY A 51 16.52 16.80 -8.44
N LYS A 52 15.55 17.60 -7.96
CA LYS A 52 15.06 17.53 -6.58
C LYS A 52 13.87 16.58 -6.48
N LEU A 53 13.77 15.90 -5.34
CA LEU A 53 12.61 15.09 -5.01
C LEU A 53 11.45 15.99 -4.58
N PRO A 54 10.19 15.61 -4.90
CA PRO A 54 9.04 16.38 -4.48
C PRO A 54 8.82 16.23 -2.96
N PRO A 55 8.46 17.31 -2.24
CA PRO A 55 8.11 17.20 -0.82
C PRO A 55 6.92 16.25 -0.60
N PRO A 56 6.89 15.45 0.48
CA PRO A 56 7.89 15.32 1.55
C PRO A 56 8.93 14.20 1.31
N LEU A 57 9.16 13.76 0.06
CA LEU A 57 10.16 12.72 -0.22
C LEU A 57 11.60 13.24 -0.14
N ASP A 58 11.80 14.55 -0.24
CA ASP A 58 13.07 15.23 -0.02
C ASP A 58 13.62 15.00 1.40
N ASP A 59 12.76 14.98 2.41
CA ASP A 59 13.13 14.64 3.80
C ASP A 59 13.74 13.22 3.93
N LEU A 60 13.46 12.35 2.96
CA LEU A 60 13.92 10.96 2.93
C LEU A 60 15.05 10.72 1.93
N ALA A 61 15.48 11.73 1.16
CA ALA A 61 16.37 11.59 0.00
C ALA A 61 17.64 10.79 0.29
N GLU A 62 18.22 10.97 1.48
CA GLU A 62 19.46 10.28 1.87
C GLU A 62 19.25 8.79 2.18
N ARG A 63 18.02 8.38 2.54
CA ARG A 63 17.67 7.02 2.98
C ARG A 63 17.05 6.17 1.86
N ILE A 64 16.63 6.77 0.75
CA ILE A 64 15.85 6.10 -0.29
C ILE A 64 16.49 6.16 -1.67
N ASP A 65 16.25 5.13 -2.48
CA ASP A 65 16.39 5.21 -3.93
C ASP A 65 15.04 5.63 -4.51
N VAL A 66 15.06 6.49 -5.55
CA VAL A 66 13.86 6.96 -6.26
C VAL A 66 13.99 6.71 -7.76
N GLN A 67 12.89 6.31 -8.40
CA GLN A 67 12.74 6.24 -9.85
C GLN A 67 11.54 7.07 -10.29
N ILE A 68 11.75 7.89 -11.31
CA ILE A 68 10.72 8.71 -11.95
C ILE A 68 10.67 8.30 -13.41
N ARG A 69 9.53 7.79 -13.88
CA ARG A 69 9.37 7.31 -15.25
C ARG A 69 7.97 7.63 -15.78
N PRO A 70 7.78 7.80 -17.10
CA PRO A 70 6.43 7.88 -17.65
C PRO A 70 5.58 6.67 -17.23
N ALA A 71 4.35 6.94 -16.81
CA ALA A 71 3.38 5.90 -16.49
C ALA A 71 2.84 5.27 -17.78
N PRO A 72 2.52 3.96 -17.76
CA PRO A 72 1.89 3.32 -18.91
C PRO A 72 0.52 3.95 -19.20
N GLY A 73 0.10 3.92 -20.47
CA GLY A 73 -1.23 4.37 -20.86
C GLY A 73 -1.47 5.87 -20.75
N ASP A 74 -0.41 6.69 -20.78
CA ASP A 74 -0.49 8.15 -20.68
C ASP A 74 -1.17 8.65 -19.38
N HIS A 75 -0.98 7.89 -18.29
CA HIS A 75 -1.49 8.24 -16.96
C HIS A 75 -0.59 9.21 -16.18
N GLY A 76 0.37 9.86 -16.83
CA GLY A 76 1.35 10.74 -16.21
C GLY A 76 2.67 10.04 -15.90
N THR A 77 3.07 10.00 -14.63
CA THR A 77 4.40 9.58 -14.19
C THR A 77 4.32 8.55 -13.06
N GLU A 78 5.01 7.42 -13.19
CA GLU A 78 5.31 6.53 -12.07
C GLU A 78 6.44 7.10 -11.21
N LEU A 79 6.12 7.39 -9.94
CA LEU A 79 7.08 7.76 -8.90
C LEU A 79 7.24 6.56 -7.95
N ALA A 80 8.40 5.90 -8.02
CA ALA A 80 8.71 4.73 -7.22
C ALA A 80 9.84 5.02 -6.23
N ALA A 81 9.73 4.52 -5.00
CA ALA A 81 10.77 4.64 -3.99
C ALA A 81 10.97 3.34 -3.21
N ARG A 82 12.20 3.14 -2.71
CA ARG A 82 12.55 2.09 -1.74
C ARG A 82 13.65 2.58 -0.81
N PHE A 83 13.84 1.96 0.35
CA PHE A 83 15.00 2.25 1.19
C PHE A 83 16.30 1.71 0.57
N LYS A 84 17.39 2.45 0.72
CA LYS A 84 18.74 2.03 0.29
C LYS A 84 19.22 0.82 1.08
N GLU A 85 18.96 0.83 2.38
CA GLU A 85 19.29 -0.27 3.28
C GLU A 85 18.07 -1.19 3.47
N PRO A 86 18.28 -2.52 3.58
CA PRO A 86 17.22 -3.46 3.87
C PRO A 86 16.55 -3.13 5.20
N VAL A 87 15.23 -2.96 5.17
CA VAL A 87 14.43 -2.76 6.38
C VAL A 87 14.43 -4.05 7.21
N PRO A 88 14.85 -4.04 8.49
CA PRO A 88 14.88 -5.24 9.32
C PRO A 88 13.51 -5.92 9.42
N ALA A 89 13.46 -7.25 9.26
CA ALA A 89 12.19 -8.00 9.24
C ALA A 89 11.32 -7.75 10.48
N ALA A 90 11.95 -7.62 11.66
CA ALA A 90 11.26 -7.32 12.92
C ALA A 90 10.44 -6.02 12.87
N SER A 91 10.94 -5.00 12.17
CA SER A 91 10.25 -3.71 12.01
C SER A 91 9.07 -3.76 11.03
N THR A 92 8.98 -4.81 10.22
CA THR A 92 7.87 -5.02 9.26
C THR A 92 6.80 -5.99 9.77
N SER A 93 6.97 -6.50 10.99
CA SER A 93 6.04 -7.42 11.64
C SER A 93 4.65 -6.79 11.88
N VAL A 94 3.61 -7.62 12.01
CA VAL A 94 2.25 -7.14 12.29
C VAL A 94 2.19 -6.26 13.56
N PRO A 95 2.81 -6.65 14.70
CA PRO A 95 2.85 -5.79 15.88
C PRO A 95 3.57 -4.46 15.64
N ALA A 96 4.71 -4.47 14.94
CA ALA A 96 5.45 -3.24 14.61
C ALA A 96 4.62 -2.31 13.71
N ARG A 97 3.89 -2.87 12.74
CA ARG A 97 2.97 -2.12 11.87
C ARG A 97 1.84 -1.46 12.67
N LEU A 98 1.20 -2.19 13.58
CA LEU A 98 0.15 -1.67 14.46
C LEU A 98 0.68 -0.62 15.45
N ALA A 99 1.95 -0.75 15.87
CA ALA A 99 2.65 0.22 16.68
C ALA A 99 3.09 1.47 15.90
N GLY A 100 2.97 1.49 14.57
CA GLY A 100 3.44 2.59 13.71
C GLY A 100 4.96 2.62 13.56
N GLN A 101 5.64 1.52 13.83
CA GLN A 101 7.09 1.37 13.80
C GLN A 101 7.61 0.76 12.49
N ASP A 102 6.73 0.51 11.51
CA ASP A 102 7.10 0.02 10.18
C ASP A 102 7.60 1.19 9.32
N PRO A 103 8.90 1.29 8.99
CA PRO A 103 9.46 2.38 8.18
C PRO A 103 8.80 2.50 6.80
N ARG A 104 8.19 1.42 6.30
CA ARG A 104 7.45 1.47 5.04
C ARG A 104 6.17 2.27 5.14
N GLN A 105 5.58 2.42 6.33
CA GLN A 105 4.44 3.32 6.52
C GLN A 105 4.83 4.78 6.32
N GLU A 106 6.02 5.18 6.79
CA GLU A 106 6.60 6.51 6.55
C GLU A 106 6.75 6.75 5.04
N LEU A 107 7.40 5.83 4.34
CA LEU A 107 7.61 5.95 2.89
C LEU A 107 6.29 5.92 2.08
N ARG A 108 5.31 5.08 2.45
CA ARG A 108 3.98 5.08 1.81
C ARG A 108 3.24 6.39 2.02
N ARG A 109 3.29 6.96 3.22
CA ARG A 109 2.66 8.26 3.52
C ARG A 109 3.34 9.35 2.71
N ALA A 110 4.68 9.38 2.68
CA ALA A 110 5.43 10.37 1.90
C ALA A 110 5.11 10.31 0.40
N LEU A 111 5.02 9.11 -0.20
CA LEU A 111 4.62 8.96 -1.61
C LEU A 111 3.19 9.48 -1.88
N ARG A 112 2.23 9.21 -0.98
CA ARG A 112 0.85 9.69 -1.14
C ARG A 112 0.72 11.20 -0.94
N ASP A 113 1.43 11.73 0.05
CA ASP A 113 1.44 13.16 0.33
C ASP A 113 2.11 13.90 -0.84
N ALA A 114 3.22 13.40 -1.37
CA ALA A 114 3.86 13.94 -2.57
C ALA A 114 2.92 13.91 -3.79
N LYS A 115 2.24 12.78 -4.04
CA LYS A 115 1.21 12.71 -5.10
C LYS A 115 0.11 13.75 -4.90
N SER A 116 -0.41 13.89 -3.67
CA SER A 116 -1.47 14.84 -3.36
C SER A 116 -1.02 16.29 -3.58
N LEU A 117 0.19 16.65 -3.13
CA LEU A 117 0.76 17.98 -3.36
C LEU A 117 0.99 18.26 -4.85
N LEU A 118 1.51 17.30 -5.61
CA LEU A 118 1.75 17.48 -7.05
C LEU A 118 0.44 17.61 -7.85
N GLU A 119 -0.60 16.85 -7.46
CA GLU A 119 -1.87 16.82 -8.21
C GLU A 119 -2.86 17.90 -7.77
N ALA A 120 -3.02 18.08 -6.46
CA ALA A 120 -4.02 18.96 -5.88
C ALA A 120 -3.43 20.23 -5.22
N GLY A 121 -2.11 20.30 -5.02
CA GLY A 121 -1.47 21.41 -4.32
C GLY A 121 -1.58 21.36 -2.80
N GLU A 122 -2.33 20.39 -2.26
CA GLU A 122 -2.55 20.21 -0.83
C GLU A 122 -2.67 18.73 -0.48
N VAL A 123 -2.52 18.43 0.82
CA VAL A 123 -2.76 17.08 1.33
C VAL A 123 -4.02 17.07 2.16
N LEU A 124 -5.04 16.37 1.68
CA LEU A 124 -6.31 16.24 2.39
C LEU A 124 -6.11 15.49 3.72
N ARG A 125 -6.49 16.14 4.81
CA ARG A 125 -6.50 15.56 6.15
C ARG A 125 -7.93 15.41 6.64
N PRO A 126 -8.20 14.41 7.50
CA PRO A 126 -9.46 14.35 8.22
C PRO A 126 -9.69 15.64 9.02
N ASP A 127 -10.95 16.08 9.11
CA ASP A 127 -11.33 17.25 9.88
C ASP A 127 -10.90 17.13 11.35
N ALA A 128 -10.40 18.24 11.91
CA ALA A 128 -10.04 18.36 13.31
C ALA A 128 -10.65 19.66 13.88
N PRO A 129 -11.38 19.60 15.01
CA PRO A 129 -11.73 18.41 15.79
C PRO A 129 -12.74 17.50 15.07
N PRO A 130 -12.80 16.20 15.41
CA PRO A 130 -13.75 15.28 14.80
C PRO A 130 -15.20 15.69 15.09
N THR A 131 -16.10 15.40 14.15
CA THR A 131 -17.55 15.66 14.30
C THR A 131 -18.26 14.65 15.20
N THR A 132 -17.54 13.66 15.72
CA THR A 132 -18.07 12.61 16.59
C THR A 132 -18.12 13.05 18.05
N ARG A 133 -19.09 12.53 18.81
CA ARG A 133 -19.15 12.80 20.26
C ARG A 133 -18.06 12.02 20.99
N PRO A 134 -17.36 12.64 21.97
CA PRO A 134 -16.35 11.95 22.76
C PRO A 134 -17.02 10.92 23.68
N THR A 135 -16.96 9.66 23.28
CA THR A 135 -17.43 8.53 24.08
C THR A 135 -16.23 7.66 24.46
N PRO A 136 -16.27 6.93 25.59
CA PRO A 136 -15.20 6.00 25.95
C PRO A 136 -14.90 4.99 24.83
N GLY A 137 -15.94 4.45 24.18
CA GLY A 137 -15.79 3.60 23.00
C GLY A 137 -15.21 4.34 21.79
N GLY A 138 -15.65 5.58 21.55
CA GLY A 138 -15.10 6.44 20.49
C GLY A 138 -13.62 6.76 20.67
N LYS A 139 -13.15 6.91 21.91
CA LYS A 139 -11.71 7.08 22.21
C LYS A 139 -10.90 5.85 21.83
N LEU A 140 -11.43 4.65 22.06
CA LEU A 140 -10.77 3.41 21.62
C LEU A 140 -10.68 3.38 20.10
N VAL A 141 -11.78 3.69 19.40
CA VAL A 141 -11.79 3.79 17.93
C VAL A 141 -10.79 4.83 17.44
N GLU A 142 -10.73 6.02 18.05
CA GLU A 142 -9.78 7.07 17.68
C GLU A 142 -8.31 6.59 17.79
N VAL A 143 -7.98 5.85 18.84
CA VAL A 143 -6.64 5.26 19.01
C VAL A 143 -6.31 4.29 17.87
N PHE A 144 -7.29 3.50 17.43
CA PHE A 144 -7.12 2.57 16.30
C PHE A 144 -7.06 3.30 14.94
N THR A 145 -7.89 4.31 14.71
CA THR A 145 -8.01 4.97 13.40
C THR A 145 -6.94 6.02 13.14
N ARG A 146 -6.38 6.65 14.19
CA ARG A 146 -5.31 7.65 14.08
C ARG A 146 -4.10 7.17 13.27
N ARG A 147 -3.91 5.84 13.15
CA ARG A 147 -2.76 5.22 12.48
C ARG A 147 -3.04 4.71 11.05
N SER A 148 -4.30 4.67 10.63
CA SER A 148 -4.73 4.04 9.37
C SER A 148 -4.18 4.70 8.10
N GLY A 149 -3.74 5.97 8.15
CA GLY A 149 -3.19 6.67 6.98
C GLY A 149 -1.95 6.00 6.35
N GLY A 150 -1.24 5.14 7.10
CA GLY A 150 -0.09 4.39 6.60
C GLY A 150 -0.42 3.05 5.93
N GLU A 151 -1.65 2.55 6.05
CA GLU A 151 -1.97 1.13 5.81
C GLU A 151 -2.74 0.85 4.51
N GLY A 152 -3.01 1.86 3.68
CA GLY A 152 -3.67 1.67 2.38
C GLY A 152 -2.80 0.96 1.32
N VAL A 153 -3.44 0.51 0.23
CA VAL A 153 -2.75 0.07 -1.00
C VAL A 153 -2.21 1.30 -1.74
N LEU A 154 -1.04 1.18 -2.37
CA LEU A 154 -0.52 2.19 -3.29
C LEU A 154 -0.95 1.86 -4.70
#